data_AF-A0A832H1N4-F1
#
_entry.id   AF-A0A832H1N4-F1
#
_cell.length_a   1.000
_cell.length_b   1.000
_cell.length_c   1.000
_cell.angle_alpha   90.00
_cell.angle_beta   90.00
_cell.angle_gamma   90.00
#
_symmetry.space_group_name_H-M   'P 1'
#
loop_
_entity.id
_entity.type
_entity.pdbx_description
1 polymer ?
#
loop_
_entity_poly.entity_id
_entity_poly.type
_entity_poly.pdbx_seq_one_letter_code
_entity_poly.pdbx_strand_id
1 'polypeptide(L)'
;MGLSEDIDTVVERLGRELDTRARARLEQLGSRLKELALRRVVSSNHTVMELIVASHLLSKGFEVDVEHVLAPDLVCDVYASLNGESLVVEVETGFVPPENSTDPVAYRLARELSKVARYSAYSDYFAMAVPPFHVLQLPYIIFLPPEERARWGIEYFKRLIDVYYKKPPVKLEELLMAKLHYVYVVLVDALKLIELTAREYFVIFVERPAALLWRAGWPLSELPVGGASAELTDLMLRASNGNLRWEDQMRRPLSPLKPGYESSLMLAGFRDL
;
A
#
# COMPACT_ATOMS: atom_id res chain seq x y z
N MET A 1 -19.49 -10.75 19.47
CA MET A 1 -18.36 -11.41 18.80
C MET A 1 -17.08 -10.78 19.29
N GLY A 2 -16.12 -11.60 19.71
CA GLY A 2 -14.77 -11.15 20.04
C GLY A 2 -13.83 -11.32 18.86
N LEU A 3 -12.71 -10.59 18.82
CA LEU A 3 -11.71 -10.65 17.74
C LEU A 3 -11.25 -12.08 17.40
N SER A 4 -11.16 -12.96 18.39
CA SER A 4 -10.83 -14.37 18.15
C SER A 4 -11.87 -15.10 17.27
N GLU A 5 -13.16 -14.85 17.49
CA GLU A 5 -14.25 -15.45 16.71
C GLU A 5 -14.30 -14.87 15.29
N ASP A 6 -13.98 -13.59 15.15
CA ASP A 6 -13.84 -12.93 13.85
C ASP A 6 -12.69 -13.56 13.05
N ILE A 7 -11.52 -13.80 13.68
CA ILE A 7 -10.38 -14.46 13.06
C ILE A 7 -10.76 -15.86 12.59
N ASP A 8 -11.39 -16.68 13.44
CA ASP A 8 -11.79 -18.04 13.08
C ASP A 8 -12.76 -18.04 11.88
N THR A 9 -13.72 -17.13 11.89
CA THR A 9 -14.69 -16.95 10.79
C THR A 9 -13.99 -16.57 9.48
N VAL A 10 -13.03 -15.65 9.53
CA VAL A 10 -12.29 -15.18 8.35
C VAL A 10 -11.37 -16.27 7.81
N VAL A 11 -10.62 -16.96 8.68
CA VAL A 11 -9.74 -18.09 8.30
C VAL A 11 -10.54 -19.20 7.63
N GLU A 12 -11.70 -19.57 8.19
CA GLU A 12 -12.54 -20.61 7.60
C GLU A 12 -13.02 -20.21 6.20
N ARG A 13 -13.46 -18.95 6.02
CA ARG A 13 -13.97 -18.47 4.73
C ARG A 13 -12.86 -18.40 3.68
N LEU A 14 -11.71 -17.81 4.01
CA LEU A 14 -10.55 -17.70 3.12
C LEU A 14 -9.98 -19.08 2.76
N GLY A 15 -9.94 -20.01 3.72
CA GLY A 15 -9.40 -21.36 3.54
C GLY A 15 -10.18 -22.25 2.56
N ARG A 16 -11.40 -21.87 2.15
CA ARG A 16 -12.22 -22.64 1.19
C ARG A 16 -11.66 -22.61 -0.24
N GLU A 17 -10.90 -21.58 -0.59
CA GLU A 17 -10.32 -21.39 -1.92
C GLU A 17 -8.85 -21.83 -2.01
N LEU A 18 -8.27 -22.26 -0.88
CA LEU A 18 -6.86 -22.66 -0.77
C LEU A 18 -6.69 -24.17 -0.87
N ASP A 19 -5.53 -24.60 -1.38
CA ASP A 19 -5.12 -26.00 -1.26
C ASP A 19 -4.84 -26.39 0.20
N THR A 20 -4.68 -27.69 0.46
CA THR A 20 -4.51 -28.22 1.82
C THR A 20 -3.30 -27.62 2.56
N ARG A 21 -2.18 -27.37 1.87
CA ARG A 21 -0.97 -26.82 2.48
C ARG A 21 -1.17 -25.34 2.80
N ALA A 22 -1.65 -24.56 1.84
CA ALA A 22 -1.93 -23.14 2.00
C ALA A 22 -2.98 -22.91 3.09
N ARG A 23 -4.03 -23.73 3.15
CA ARG A 23 -5.04 -23.69 4.20
C ARG A 23 -4.46 -23.98 5.58
N ALA A 24 -3.69 -25.06 5.74
CA ALA A 24 -3.04 -25.38 7.01
C ALA A 24 -2.11 -24.25 7.47
N ARG A 25 -1.41 -23.60 6.53
CA ARG A 25 -0.58 -22.44 6.84
C ARG A 25 -1.43 -21.24 7.27
N LEU A 26 -2.53 -20.95 6.59
CA LEU A 26 -3.45 -19.88 6.99
C LEU A 26 -4.02 -20.09 8.41
N GLU A 27 -4.38 -21.32 8.76
CA GLU A 27 -4.87 -21.68 10.11
C GLU A 27 -3.80 -21.44 11.21
N GLN A 28 -2.52 -21.69 10.89
CA GLN A 28 -1.40 -21.36 11.79
C GLN A 28 -1.25 -19.84 11.97
N LEU A 29 -1.32 -19.08 10.87
CA LEU A 29 -1.22 -17.61 10.93
C LEU A 29 -2.37 -17.01 11.75
N GLY A 30 -3.61 -17.50 11.55
CA GLY A 30 -4.75 -17.11 12.38
C GLY A 30 -4.58 -17.45 13.85
N SER A 31 -4.00 -18.61 14.18
CA SER A 31 -3.69 -18.97 15.57
C SER A 31 -2.68 -18.02 16.21
N ARG A 32 -1.62 -17.63 15.49
CA ARG A 32 -0.64 -16.63 15.95
C ARG A 32 -1.30 -15.28 16.21
N LEU A 33 -2.15 -14.80 15.30
CA LEU A 33 -2.86 -13.53 15.46
C LEU A 33 -3.83 -13.54 16.64
N LYS A 34 -4.48 -14.69 16.93
CA LYS A 34 -5.30 -14.85 18.15
C LYS A 34 -4.47 -14.70 19.42
N GLU A 35 -3.26 -15.26 19.46
CA GLU A 35 -2.36 -15.10 20.62
C GLU A 35 -1.96 -13.63 20.85
N LEU A 36 -1.71 -12.88 19.76
CA LEU A 36 -1.41 -11.45 19.83
C LEU A 36 -2.63 -10.61 20.21
N ALA A 37 -3.83 -10.99 19.73
CA ALA A 37 -5.10 -10.36 20.09
C ALA A 37 -5.40 -10.50 21.59
N LEU A 38 -5.13 -11.67 22.18
CA LEU A 38 -5.27 -11.90 23.63
C LEU A 38 -4.36 -10.97 24.45
N ARG A 39 -3.20 -10.58 23.89
CA ARG A 39 -2.27 -9.61 24.50
C ARG A 39 -2.65 -8.15 24.21
N ARG A 40 -3.74 -7.90 23.48
CA ARG A 40 -4.23 -6.58 23.04
C ARG A 40 -3.22 -5.78 22.21
N VAL A 41 -2.43 -6.46 21.39
CA VAL A 41 -1.38 -5.84 20.56
C VAL A 41 -1.88 -5.51 19.15
N VAL A 42 -2.97 -6.14 18.70
CA VAL A 42 -3.53 -5.99 17.34
C VAL A 42 -4.97 -5.48 17.35
N SER A 43 -5.41 -4.87 16.24
CA SER A 43 -6.76 -4.32 16.06
C SER A 43 -7.58 -5.14 15.06
N SER A 44 -8.91 -5.24 15.22
CA SER A 44 -9.73 -6.18 14.45
C SER A 44 -9.64 -5.99 12.93
N ASN A 45 -9.79 -4.75 12.45
CA ASN A 45 -9.80 -4.48 11.02
C ASN A 45 -8.42 -4.70 10.38
N HIS A 46 -7.36 -4.36 11.10
CA HIS A 46 -5.99 -4.58 10.64
C HIS A 46 -5.69 -6.09 10.55
N THR A 47 -6.01 -6.86 11.59
CA THR A 47 -5.83 -8.33 11.59
C THR A 47 -6.61 -9.04 10.48
N VAL A 48 -7.84 -8.61 10.20
CA VAL A 48 -8.61 -9.20 9.07
C VAL A 48 -7.94 -8.88 7.73
N MET A 49 -7.43 -7.65 7.54
CA MET A 49 -6.68 -7.30 6.33
C MET A 49 -5.39 -8.10 6.18
N GLU A 50 -4.64 -8.32 7.26
CA GLU A 50 -3.45 -9.19 7.26
C GLU A 50 -3.78 -10.60 6.77
N LEU A 51 -4.88 -11.18 7.25
CA LEU A 51 -5.33 -12.52 6.83
C LEU A 51 -5.72 -12.57 5.36
N ILE A 52 -6.39 -11.54 4.84
CA ILE A 52 -6.75 -11.46 3.41
C ILE A 52 -5.49 -11.38 2.55
N VAL A 53 -4.53 -10.53 2.94
CA VAL A 53 -3.23 -10.41 2.26
C VAL A 53 -2.48 -11.74 2.31
N ALA A 54 -2.40 -12.36 3.49
CA ALA A 54 -1.71 -13.64 3.67
C ALA A 54 -2.35 -14.75 2.82
N SER A 55 -3.68 -14.86 2.83
CA SER A 55 -4.40 -15.83 2.01
C SER A 55 -4.15 -15.64 0.51
N HIS A 56 -4.16 -14.39 0.02
CA HIS A 56 -3.83 -14.07 -1.37
C HIS A 56 -2.41 -14.52 -1.73
N LEU A 57 -1.42 -14.25 -0.89
CA LEU A 57 -0.03 -14.63 -1.13
C LEU A 57 0.17 -16.15 -1.04
N LEU A 58 -0.47 -16.83 -0.08
CA LEU A 58 -0.47 -18.29 0.01
C LEU A 58 -1.08 -18.95 -1.23
N SER A 59 -2.16 -18.39 -1.78
CA SER A 59 -2.78 -18.88 -3.03
C SER A 59 -1.84 -18.79 -4.24
N LYS A 60 -0.85 -17.89 -4.17
CA LYS A 60 0.20 -17.68 -5.17
C LYS A 60 1.45 -18.53 -4.92
N GLY A 61 1.45 -19.37 -3.88
CA GLY A 61 2.55 -20.27 -3.56
C GLY A 61 3.68 -19.64 -2.72
N PHE A 62 3.48 -18.44 -2.17
CA PHE A 62 4.45 -17.84 -1.25
C PHE A 62 4.47 -18.57 0.09
N GLU A 63 5.64 -18.63 0.71
CA GLU A 63 5.75 -18.89 2.14
C GLU A 63 5.48 -17.56 2.88
N VAL A 64 4.46 -17.55 3.75
CA VAL A 64 3.95 -16.32 4.37
C VAL A 64 4.08 -16.39 5.88
N ASP A 65 4.44 -15.27 6.50
CA ASP A 65 4.39 -15.02 7.94
C ASP A 65 3.69 -13.69 8.24
N VAL A 66 3.09 -13.56 9.41
CA VAL A 66 2.45 -12.32 9.89
C VAL A 66 3.18 -11.81 11.12
N GLU A 67 3.23 -10.49 11.32
CA GLU A 67 3.92 -9.86 12.44
C GLU A 67 5.39 -10.31 12.48
N HIS A 68 6.06 -10.26 11.33
CA HIS A 68 7.39 -10.82 11.10
C HIS A 68 8.48 -9.82 11.51
N VAL A 69 9.46 -10.30 12.29
CA VAL A 69 10.56 -9.47 12.79
C VAL A 69 11.59 -9.26 11.68
N LEU A 70 11.70 -8.04 11.16
CA LEU A 70 12.68 -7.65 10.15
C LEU A 70 14.01 -7.18 10.78
N ALA A 71 13.92 -6.54 11.94
CA ALA A 71 15.05 -6.05 12.73
C ALA A 71 14.65 -5.99 14.22
N PRO A 72 15.59 -5.78 15.17
CA PRO A 72 15.28 -5.82 16.60
C PRO A 72 14.08 -4.98 17.05
N ASP A 73 13.87 -3.80 16.44
CA ASP A 73 12.77 -2.88 16.75
C ASP A 73 11.83 -2.66 15.55
N LEU A 74 11.81 -3.60 14.60
CA LEU A 74 11.01 -3.48 13.37
C LEU A 74 10.30 -4.80 13.05
N VAL A 75 8.98 -4.76 13.14
CA VAL A 75 8.09 -5.87 12.81
C VAL A 75 7.17 -5.41 11.69
N CYS A 76 7.08 -6.17 10.61
CA CYS A 76 6.14 -5.90 9.52
C CYS A 76 4.87 -6.72 9.62
N ASP A 77 3.79 -6.17 9.07
CA ASP A 77 2.46 -6.78 9.15
C ASP A 77 2.41 -8.14 8.43
N VAL A 78 2.84 -8.20 7.16
CA VAL A 78 2.95 -9.46 6.40
C VAL A 78 4.29 -9.56 5.69
N TYR A 79 4.97 -10.69 5.90
CA TYR A 79 6.18 -11.08 5.17
C TYR A 79 5.88 -12.27 4.28
N ALA A 80 6.40 -12.24 3.06
CA ALA A 80 6.29 -13.35 2.12
C ALA A 80 7.60 -13.61 1.41
N SER A 81 7.85 -14.87 1.06
CA SER A 81 9.03 -15.27 0.30
C SER A 81 8.68 -16.30 -0.78
N LEU A 82 9.31 -16.18 -1.94
CA LEU A 82 9.14 -17.09 -3.06
C LEU A 82 10.44 -17.09 -3.89
N ASN A 83 10.99 -18.29 -4.16
CA ASN A 83 12.19 -18.47 -5.00
C ASN A 83 13.42 -17.64 -4.57
N GLY A 84 13.56 -17.36 -3.27
CA GLY A 84 14.66 -16.56 -2.72
C GLY A 84 14.46 -15.05 -2.77
N GLU A 85 13.37 -14.58 -3.38
CA GLU A 85 12.93 -13.19 -3.30
C GLU A 85 11.93 -12.99 -2.15
N SER A 86 11.95 -11.79 -1.57
CA SER A 86 11.16 -11.40 -0.42
C SER A 86 10.20 -10.26 -0.73
N LEU A 87 9.01 -10.29 -0.14
CA LEU A 87 7.99 -9.26 -0.20
C LEU A 87 7.57 -8.88 1.22
N VAL A 88 7.65 -7.60 1.54
CA VAL A 88 7.03 -7.03 2.75
C VAL A 88 5.76 -6.28 2.37
N VAL A 89 4.68 -6.51 3.11
CA VAL A 89 3.42 -5.78 2.96
C VAL A 89 3.07 -5.10 4.28
N GLU A 90 2.88 -3.79 4.22
CA GLU A 90 2.40 -2.99 5.36
C GLU A 90 0.93 -2.63 5.19
N VAL A 91 0.12 -2.96 6.20
CA VAL A 91 -1.31 -2.67 6.26
C VAL A 91 -1.53 -1.26 6.85
N GLU A 92 -2.33 -0.47 6.15
CA GLU A 92 -2.76 0.86 6.59
C GLU A 92 -4.28 0.99 6.51
N THR A 93 -4.92 1.19 7.66
CA THR A 93 -6.38 1.26 7.80
C THR A 93 -6.95 2.67 7.63
N GLY A 94 -6.09 3.69 7.53
CA GLY A 94 -6.49 5.10 7.50
C GLY A 94 -6.78 5.71 8.88
N PHE A 95 -6.51 4.99 9.98
CA PHE A 95 -6.72 5.50 11.33
C PHE A 95 -5.85 6.75 11.61
N VAL A 96 -6.46 7.76 12.25
CA VAL A 96 -5.79 8.94 12.80
C VAL A 96 -6.05 8.96 14.30
N PRO A 97 -5.01 9.00 15.14
CA PRO A 97 -5.19 9.05 16.59
C PRO A 97 -5.74 10.43 17.02
N PRO A 98 -6.50 10.52 18.14
CA PRO A 98 -7.10 11.78 18.60
C PRO A 98 -6.12 12.94 18.77
N GLU A 99 -4.88 12.65 19.14
CA GLU A 99 -3.79 13.63 19.34
C GLU A 99 -3.40 14.35 18.05
N ASN A 100 -3.72 13.77 16.89
CA ASN A 100 -3.47 14.33 15.55
C ASN A 100 -4.75 14.81 14.86
N SER A 101 -5.79 15.13 15.64
CA SER A 101 -7.07 15.64 15.12
C SER A 101 -6.97 17.03 14.50
N THR A 102 -5.97 17.83 14.88
CA THR A 102 -5.75 19.19 14.34
C THR A 102 -4.86 19.20 13.09
N ASP A 103 -4.14 18.13 12.81
CA ASP A 103 -3.22 17.98 11.67
C ASP A 103 -3.29 16.60 10.97
N PRO A 104 -4.49 16.02 10.75
CA PRO A 104 -4.64 14.61 10.36
C PRO A 104 -3.99 14.28 9.02
N VAL A 105 -4.06 15.20 8.06
CA VAL A 105 -3.48 15.01 6.71
C VAL A 105 -1.96 14.94 6.77
N ALA A 106 -1.34 15.86 7.52
CA ALA A 106 0.11 15.93 7.68
C ALA A 106 0.63 14.69 8.43
N TYR A 107 -0.08 14.27 9.48
CA TYR A 107 0.22 13.04 10.21
C TYR A 107 0.16 11.79 9.31
N ARG A 108 -0.92 11.62 8.54
CA ARG A 108 -1.09 10.46 7.64
C ARG A 108 0.00 10.40 6.58
N LEU A 109 0.29 11.53 5.94
CA LEU A 109 1.37 11.65 4.96
C LEU A 109 2.72 11.25 5.58
N ALA A 110 3.05 11.78 6.76
CA ALA A 110 4.28 11.44 7.47
C ALA A 110 4.36 9.95 7.82
N ARG A 111 3.24 9.36 8.28
CA ARG A 111 3.13 7.95 8.64
C ARG A 111 3.38 7.03 7.46
N GLU A 112 2.66 7.26 6.37
CA GLU A 112 2.75 6.43 5.17
C GLU A 112 4.15 6.53 4.55
N LEU A 113 4.72 7.73 4.47
CA LEU A 113 6.10 7.93 4.01
C LEU A 113 7.12 7.22 4.92
N SER A 114 6.96 7.32 6.23
CA SER A 114 7.85 6.68 7.21
C SER A 114 7.81 5.16 7.06
N LYS A 115 6.63 4.57 6.84
CA LYS A 115 6.49 3.14 6.57
C LYS A 115 7.17 2.73 5.27
N VAL A 116 6.85 3.41 4.17
CA VAL A 116 7.47 3.09 2.87
C VAL A 116 9.00 3.18 2.96
N ALA A 117 9.54 4.21 3.60
CA ALA A 117 10.99 4.37 3.76
C ALA A 117 11.65 3.29 4.62
N ARG A 118 11.07 2.97 5.79
CA ARG A 118 11.68 2.02 6.74
C ARG A 118 11.59 0.59 6.27
N TYR A 119 10.41 0.16 5.84
CA TYR A 119 10.11 -1.24 5.64
C TYR A 119 10.58 -1.75 4.28
N SER A 120 10.51 -0.89 3.26
CA SER A 120 10.92 -1.29 1.91
C SER A 120 12.41 -1.62 1.80
N ALA A 121 13.26 -1.14 2.74
CA ALA A 121 14.68 -1.45 2.79
C ALA A 121 14.98 -2.92 3.15
N TYR A 122 14.02 -3.65 3.73
CA TYR A 122 14.20 -5.01 4.26
C TYR A 122 13.64 -6.12 3.36
N SER A 123 13.33 -5.80 2.10
CA SER A 123 12.72 -6.74 1.16
C SER A 123 13.15 -6.45 -0.27
N ASP A 124 12.98 -7.42 -1.17
CA ASP A 124 13.17 -7.22 -2.62
C ASP A 124 12.00 -6.43 -3.19
N TYR A 125 10.78 -6.77 -2.77
CA TYR A 125 9.54 -6.10 -3.13
C TYR A 125 8.83 -5.55 -1.89
N PHE A 126 8.11 -4.45 -2.07
CA PHE A 126 7.39 -3.79 -0.99
C PHE A 126 6.01 -3.37 -1.48
N ALA A 127 5.00 -3.61 -0.65
CA ALA A 127 3.63 -3.25 -0.91
C ALA A 127 2.97 -2.56 0.29
N MET A 128 2.01 -1.70 -0.01
CA MET A 128 1.08 -1.16 0.99
C MET A 128 -0.29 -1.80 0.78
N ALA A 129 -0.92 -2.31 1.83
CA ALA A 129 -2.28 -2.83 1.80
C ALA A 129 -3.23 -1.83 2.46
N VAL A 130 -4.25 -1.37 1.71
CA VAL A 130 -5.18 -0.33 2.15
C VAL A 130 -6.62 -0.70 1.84
N PRO A 131 -7.61 -0.30 2.66
CA PRO A 131 -9.00 -0.41 2.28
C PRO A 131 -9.35 0.61 1.17
N PRO A 132 -10.40 0.39 0.37
CA PRO A 132 -10.74 1.24 -0.77
C PRO A 132 -11.09 2.69 -0.39
N PHE A 133 -11.54 2.93 0.85
CA PHE A 133 -11.85 4.28 1.34
C PHE A 133 -10.61 5.05 1.81
N HIS A 134 -9.46 4.38 1.97
CA HIS A 134 -8.21 5.02 2.35
C HIS A 134 -7.30 5.16 1.14
N VAL A 135 -7.35 6.32 0.51
CA VAL A 135 -6.45 6.67 -0.60
C VAL A 135 -5.08 7.04 -0.03
N LEU A 136 -4.01 6.38 -0.47
CA LEU A 136 -2.63 6.72 -0.12
C LEU A 136 -2.30 8.09 -0.69
N GLN A 137 -2.15 9.09 0.17
CA GLN A 137 -1.87 10.48 -0.23
C GLN A 137 -0.37 10.73 -0.33
N LEU A 138 0.38 9.76 -0.85
CA LEU A 138 1.82 9.85 -1.01
C LEU A 138 2.19 10.82 -2.13
N PRO A 139 3.35 11.50 -2.03
CA PRO A 139 3.81 12.36 -3.10
C PRO A 139 4.21 11.50 -4.30
N TYR A 140 3.94 12.00 -5.50
CA TYR A 140 4.21 11.33 -6.79
C TYR A 140 5.57 10.63 -6.85
N ILE A 141 6.62 11.26 -6.29
CA ILE A 141 7.97 10.73 -6.30
C ILE A 141 8.08 9.32 -5.69
N ILE A 142 7.22 8.97 -4.73
CA ILE A 142 7.24 7.66 -4.06
C ILE A 142 6.65 6.56 -4.94
N PHE A 143 5.77 6.92 -5.87
CA PHE A 143 5.25 6.00 -6.88
C PHE A 143 6.24 5.76 -8.03
N LEU A 144 7.37 6.49 -8.06
CA LEU A 144 8.47 6.23 -8.97
C LEU A 144 9.50 5.24 -8.37
N PRO A 145 10.17 4.44 -9.22
CA PRO A 145 11.38 3.72 -8.84
C PRO A 145 12.45 4.68 -8.28
N PRO A 146 13.28 4.24 -7.30
CA PRO A 146 14.34 5.09 -6.72
C PRO A 146 15.25 5.76 -7.75
N GLU A 147 15.60 5.05 -8.81
CA GLU A 147 16.47 5.49 -9.90
C GLU A 147 15.89 6.64 -10.75
N GLU A 148 14.57 6.85 -10.71
CA GLU A 148 13.88 7.90 -11.47
C GLU A 148 13.60 9.16 -10.63
N ARG A 149 13.97 9.17 -9.35
CA ARG A 149 13.64 10.27 -8.43
C ARG A 149 14.59 11.45 -8.55
N ALA A 150 14.02 12.64 -8.71
CA ALA A 150 14.73 13.88 -8.44
C ALA A 150 14.92 14.08 -6.94
N ARG A 151 16.10 14.55 -6.52
CA ARG A 151 16.38 14.89 -5.11
C ARG A 151 15.53 16.06 -4.60
N TRP A 152 15.09 16.94 -5.50
CA TRP A 152 14.32 18.13 -5.15
C TRP A 152 12.96 17.77 -4.55
N GLY A 153 12.62 18.38 -3.41
CA GLY A 153 11.36 18.15 -2.70
C GLY A 153 11.42 17.06 -1.60
N ILE A 154 12.39 16.15 -1.61
CA ILE A 154 12.49 15.09 -0.58
C ILE A 154 12.81 15.67 0.81
N GLU A 155 13.61 16.74 0.87
CA GLU A 155 13.92 17.42 2.13
C GLU A 155 12.67 17.99 2.82
N TYR A 156 11.66 18.40 2.04
CA TYR A 156 10.38 18.85 2.60
C TYR A 156 9.66 17.70 3.30
N PHE A 157 9.59 16.53 2.66
CA PHE A 157 8.99 15.33 3.25
C PHE A 157 9.78 14.81 4.45
N LYS A 158 11.12 14.88 4.40
CA LYS A 158 11.99 14.57 5.53
C LYS A 158 11.65 15.43 6.75
N ARG A 159 11.55 16.75 6.58
CA ARG A 159 11.17 17.67 7.66
C ARG A 159 9.80 17.34 8.23
N LEU A 160 8.83 17.02 7.36
CA LEU A 160 7.50 16.62 7.78
C LEU A 160 7.52 15.34 8.63
N ILE A 161 8.25 14.31 8.19
CA ILE A 161 8.38 13.05 8.93
C ILE A 161 9.01 13.28 10.30
N ASP A 162 10.05 14.11 10.39
CA ASP A 162 10.75 14.41 11.64
C ASP A 162 9.88 15.11 12.70
N VAL A 163 8.76 15.74 12.29
CA VAL A 163 7.77 16.29 13.23
C VAL A 163 7.16 15.15 14.07
N TYR A 164 6.82 14.02 13.43
CA TYR A 164 6.07 12.92 14.03
C TYR A 164 6.94 11.71 14.44
N TYR A 165 8.05 11.46 13.75
CA TYR A 165 8.85 10.24 13.89
C TYR A 165 10.31 10.55 14.22
N LYS A 166 10.65 10.52 15.53
CA LYS A 166 11.98 10.95 16.03
C LYS A 166 12.88 9.81 16.51
N LYS A 167 12.34 8.60 16.75
CA LYS A 167 13.06 7.50 17.41
C LYS A 167 12.73 6.13 16.80
N PRO A 168 13.62 5.54 15.98
CA PRO A 168 14.73 6.22 15.29
C PRO A 168 14.19 7.19 14.21
N PRO A 169 14.90 8.27 13.85
CA PRO A 169 14.51 9.13 12.73
C PRO A 169 14.71 8.42 11.39
N VAL A 170 13.87 8.71 10.40
CA VAL A 170 14.08 8.24 9.01
C VAL A 170 15.17 9.09 8.38
N LYS A 171 16.20 8.48 7.80
CA LYS A 171 17.29 9.18 7.10
C LYS A 171 16.85 9.67 5.72
N LEU A 172 17.54 10.68 5.19
CA LEU A 172 17.23 11.20 3.86
C LEU A 172 17.48 10.14 2.78
N GLU A 173 18.54 9.35 2.96
CA GLU A 173 18.92 8.25 2.08
C GLU A 173 17.87 7.13 2.07
N GLU A 174 17.25 6.85 3.22
CA GLU A 174 16.16 5.88 3.32
C GLU A 174 14.94 6.33 2.51
N LEU A 175 14.62 7.63 2.48
CA LEU A 175 13.55 8.17 1.63
C LEU A 175 13.89 8.12 0.14
N LEU A 176 15.15 8.40 -0.22
CA LEU A 176 15.61 8.34 -1.60
C LEU A 176 15.52 6.91 -2.15
N MET A 177 15.95 5.94 -1.35
CA MET A 177 15.99 4.52 -1.71
C MET A 177 14.68 3.77 -1.47
N ALA A 178 13.71 4.41 -0.79
CA ALA A 178 12.42 3.81 -0.49
C ALA A 178 11.76 3.26 -1.75
N LYS A 179 11.14 2.10 -1.72
CA LYS A 179 10.50 1.52 -2.90
C LYS A 179 9.07 1.11 -2.60
N LEU A 180 8.16 1.41 -3.52
CA LEU A 180 6.76 1.00 -3.48
C LEU A 180 6.48 0.32 -4.82
N HIS A 181 6.30 -1.00 -4.80
CA HIS A 181 6.09 -1.78 -6.02
C HIS A 181 4.60 -1.99 -6.25
N TYR A 182 3.86 -2.28 -5.18
CA TYR A 182 2.45 -2.60 -5.25
C TYR A 182 1.64 -1.84 -4.22
N VAL A 183 0.38 -1.60 -4.54
CA VAL A 183 -0.64 -1.23 -3.58
C VAL A 183 -1.76 -2.25 -3.68
N TYR A 184 -2.03 -2.93 -2.57
CA TYR A 184 -3.09 -3.91 -2.44
C TYR A 184 -4.34 -3.22 -1.91
N VAL A 185 -5.39 -3.15 -2.71
CA VAL A 185 -6.69 -2.64 -2.28
C VAL A 185 -7.49 -3.79 -1.69
N VAL A 186 -7.68 -3.77 -0.38
CA VAL A 186 -8.29 -4.86 0.39
C VAL A 186 -9.78 -4.57 0.61
N LEU A 187 -10.63 -5.39 -0.01
CA LEU A 187 -12.08 -5.37 0.15
C LEU A 187 -12.46 -6.33 1.28
N VAL A 188 -12.47 -5.83 2.52
CA VAL A 188 -12.69 -6.62 3.73
C VAL A 188 -14.04 -7.36 3.71
N ASP A 189 -15.12 -6.68 3.34
CA ASP A 189 -16.47 -7.28 3.33
C ASP A 189 -16.57 -8.47 2.37
N ALA A 190 -15.86 -8.39 1.25
CA ALA A 190 -15.80 -9.42 0.23
C ALA A 190 -14.70 -10.46 0.46
N LEU A 191 -13.81 -10.25 1.43
CA LEU A 191 -12.57 -11.01 1.64
C LEU A 191 -11.72 -11.09 0.36
N LYS A 192 -11.64 -9.99 -0.40
CA LYS A 192 -10.93 -9.92 -1.68
C LYS A 192 -9.79 -8.91 -1.65
N LEU A 193 -8.78 -9.16 -2.47
CA LEU A 193 -7.65 -8.28 -2.67
C LEU A 193 -7.53 -7.94 -4.15
N ILE A 194 -7.40 -6.65 -4.45
CA ILE A 194 -7.05 -6.15 -5.79
C ILE A 194 -5.59 -5.72 -5.76
N GLU A 195 -4.77 -6.40 -6.54
CA GLU A 195 -3.35 -6.12 -6.66
C GLU A 195 -3.12 -5.10 -7.79
N LEU A 196 -2.53 -3.96 -7.44
CA LEU A 196 -2.15 -2.92 -8.39
C LEU A 196 -0.65 -2.64 -8.25
N THR A 197 0.04 -2.38 -9.36
CA THR A 197 1.34 -1.74 -9.29
C THR A 197 1.20 -0.34 -8.69
N ALA A 198 2.27 0.20 -8.10
CA ALA A 198 2.29 1.54 -7.55
C ALA A 198 1.83 2.59 -8.59
N ARG A 199 2.24 2.42 -9.84
CA ARG A 199 1.84 3.28 -10.96
C ARG A 199 0.35 3.17 -11.28
N GLU A 200 -0.19 1.96 -11.39
CA GLU A 200 -1.63 1.76 -11.63
C GLU A 200 -2.46 2.38 -10.53
N TYR A 201 -2.06 2.19 -9.27
CA TYR A 201 -2.72 2.81 -8.13
C TYR A 201 -2.70 4.34 -8.24
N PHE A 202 -1.53 4.94 -8.48
CA PHE A 202 -1.40 6.38 -8.64
C PHE A 202 -2.33 6.92 -9.75
N VAL A 203 -2.35 6.28 -10.92
CA VAL A 203 -3.19 6.71 -12.04
C VAL A 203 -4.68 6.60 -11.70
N ILE A 204 -5.10 5.48 -11.10
CA ILE A 204 -6.52 5.19 -10.85
C ILE A 204 -7.07 6.02 -9.68
N PHE A 205 -6.33 6.11 -8.57
CA PHE A 205 -6.82 6.67 -7.31
C PHE A 205 -6.38 8.12 -7.07
N VAL A 206 -5.33 8.60 -7.72
CA VAL A 206 -4.76 9.93 -7.47
C VAL A 206 -4.86 10.83 -8.70
N GLU A 207 -4.21 10.46 -9.80
CA GLU A 207 -4.07 11.31 -10.98
C GLU A 207 -5.42 11.56 -11.69
N ARG A 208 -6.15 10.49 -12.05
CA ARG A 208 -7.44 10.64 -12.75
C ARG A 208 -8.48 11.37 -11.90
N PRO A 209 -8.70 11.02 -10.61
CA PRO A 209 -9.61 11.78 -9.77
C PRO A 209 -9.21 13.25 -9.61
N ALA A 210 -7.92 13.55 -9.40
CA ALA A 210 -7.43 14.92 -9.31
C ALA A 210 -7.68 15.71 -10.60
N ALA A 211 -7.45 15.10 -11.77
CA ALA A 211 -7.72 15.72 -13.07
C ALA A 211 -9.21 15.98 -13.29
N LEU A 212 -10.09 15.08 -12.86
CA LEU A 212 -11.54 15.27 -12.93
C LEU A 212 -12.00 16.40 -12.00
N LEU A 213 -11.52 16.43 -10.76
CA LEU A 213 -11.82 17.49 -9.79
C LEU A 213 -11.33 18.86 -10.30
N TRP A 214 -10.12 18.91 -10.85
CA TRP A 214 -9.58 20.12 -11.48
C TRP A 214 -10.46 20.61 -12.62
N ARG A 215 -10.88 19.71 -13.52
CA ARG A 215 -11.80 20.04 -14.63
C ARG A 215 -13.17 20.49 -14.14
N ALA A 216 -13.61 20.01 -12.98
CA ALA A 216 -14.84 20.43 -12.33
C ALA A 216 -14.72 21.77 -11.57
N GLY A 217 -13.55 22.42 -11.61
CA GLY A 217 -13.30 23.69 -10.92
C GLY A 217 -13.11 23.53 -9.41
N TRP A 218 -12.80 22.32 -8.93
CA TRP A 218 -12.53 22.10 -7.52
C TRP A 218 -11.20 22.78 -7.13
N PRO A 219 -11.17 23.55 -6.02
CA PRO A 219 -9.98 24.30 -5.61
C PRO A 219 -8.93 23.35 -5.03
N LEU A 220 -8.13 22.71 -5.89
CA LEU A 220 -6.88 22.05 -5.48
C LEU A 220 -5.77 23.07 -5.16
N SER A 221 -5.99 24.36 -5.46
CA SER A 221 -4.98 25.42 -5.48
C SER A 221 -4.76 26.18 -4.17
N GLU A 222 -5.48 25.87 -3.09
CA GLU A 222 -5.28 26.51 -1.77
C GLU A 222 -4.44 25.65 -0.79
N LEU A 223 -3.64 24.72 -1.30
CA LEU A 223 -2.55 24.18 -0.48
C LEU A 223 -1.54 25.32 -0.21
N PRO A 224 -1.07 25.53 1.03
CA PRO A 224 -0.14 26.60 1.37
C PRO A 224 1.25 26.24 0.84
N VAL A 225 1.46 26.36 -0.47
CA VAL A 225 2.75 26.18 -1.11
C VAL A 225 3.31 27.57 -1.39
N GLY A 226 4.10 28.08 -0.45
CA GLY A 226 4.97 29.21 -0.73
C GLY A 226 5.90 28.86 -1.89
N GLY A 227 5.71 29.53 -3.04
CA GLY A 227 6.72 29.74 -4.07
C GLY A 227 6.90 28.69 -5.18
N ALA A 228 6.33 27.49 -5.11
CA ALA A 228 6.60 26.41 -6.09
C ALA A 228 5.40 26.02 -6.98
N SER A 229 4.42 26.92 -7.16
CA SER A 229 3.14 26.56 -7.80
C SER A 229 3.23 26.44 -9.34
N ALA A 230 4.06 27.24 -10.02
CA ALA A 230 4.05 27.29 -11.48
C ALA A 230 4.67 26.06 -12.16
N GLU A 231 5.80 25.56 -11.64
CA GLU A 231 6.52 24.42 -12.25
C GLU A 231 5.82 23.08 -12.02
N LEU A 232 5.24 22.87 -10.83
CA LEU A 232 4.43 21.69 -10.52
C LEU A 232 3.13 21.65 -11.35
N THR A 233 2.52 22.81 -11.57
CA THR A 233 1.32 22.92 -12.42
C THR A 233 1.66 22.59 -13.88
N ASP A 234 2.79 23.08 -14.41
CA ASP A 234 3.25 22.77 -15.77
C ASP A 234 3.64 21.29 -15.93
N LEU A 235 4.26 20.67 -14.93
CA LEU A 235 4.59 19.25 -14.92
C LEU A 235 3.33 18.36 -14.97
N MET A 236 2.31 18.70 -14.17
CA MET A 236 1.02 17.98 -14.18
C MET A 236 0.23 18.21 -15.49
N LEU A 237 0.33 19.39 -16.10
CA LEU A 237 -0.25 19.69 -17.42
C LEU A 237 0.42 18.88 -18.55
N ARG A 238 1.75 18.69 -18.50
CA ARG A 238 2.47 17.89 -19.50
C ARG A 238 2.18 16.39 -19.36
N ALA A 239 2.00 15.90 -18.14
CA ALA A 239 1.62 14.51 -17.86
C ALA A 239 0.19 14.19 -18.35
N SER A 240 -0.75 15.11 -18.11
CA SER A 240 -2.17 14.92 -18.49
C SER A 240 -2.45 15.05 -19.99
N ASN A 241 -1.56 15.69 -20.77
CA ASN A 241 -1.70 15.87 -22.22
C ASN A 241 -1.06 14.75 -23.07
N GLY A 242 -0.62 13.64 -22.46
CA GLY A 242 -0.13 12.46 -23.19
C GLY A 242 1.16 12.68 -23.98
N ASN A 243 1.88 13.78 -23.73
CA ASN A 243 3.04 14.18 -24.53
C ASN A 243 4.37 13.57 -24.03
N LEU A 244 4.30 12.58 -23.15
CA LEU A 244 5.43 11.73 -22.82
C LEU A 244 5.10 10.30 -23.28
N ARG A 245 5.73 9.89 -24.38
CA ARG A 245 5.70 8.50 -24.87
C ARG A 245 6.46 7.62 -23.87
N TRP A 246 5.73 6.99 -22.95
CA TRP A 246 6.26 6.07 -21.94
C TRP A 246 5.91 4.59 -22.22
N GLU A 247 5.41 4.27 -23.40
CA GLU A 247 4.76 2.97 -23.67
C GLU A 247 5.72 1.76 -23.70
N ASP A 248 7.04 1.94 -23.75
CA ASP A 248 7.95 0.86 -24.17
C ASP A 248 8.91 0.28 -23.11
N GLN A 249 8.93 0.69 -21.84
CA GLN A 249 10.04 0.29 -20.94
C GLN A 249 9.77 -0.46 -19.64
N MET A 250 8.54 -0.78 -19.24
CA MET A 250 8.33 -1.67 -18.07
C MET A 250 7.20 -2.69 -18.23
N ARG A 251 7.21 -3.43 -19.34
CA ARG A 251 6.57 -4.76 -19.38
C ARG A 251 7.57 -5.82 -18.90
N ARG A 252 7.80 -5.89 -17.60
CA ARG A 252 8.21 -7.14 -16.97
C ARG A 252 7.21 -7.47 -15.87
N PRO A 253 6.09 -8.13 -16.20
CA PRO A 253 5.33 -8.82 -15.18
C PRO A 253 6.23 -9.82 -14.46
N LEU A 254 6.01 -10.03 -13.16
CA LEU A 254 6.48 -11.23 -12.48
C LEU A 254 5.92 -12.45 -13.25
N SER A 255 6.75 -13.07 -14.09
CA SER A 255 6.43 -14.34 -14.74
C SER A 255 7.24 -15.41 -13.98
N PRO A 256 6.62 -16.37 -13.27
CA PRO A 256 5.28 -16.91 -13.46
C PRO A 256 4.37 -16.70 -12.23
N LEU A 257 3.49 -15.70 -12.28
CA LEU A 257 2.29 -15.60 -11.42
C LEU A 257 0.98 -15.56 -12.23
N LYS A 258 0.92 -16.21 -13.40
CA LYS A 258 -0.31 -16.78 -14.01
C LYS A 258 0.04 -17.86 -15.04
N PRO A 259 -0.72 -18.97 -15.05
CA PRO A 259 -1.30 -19.48 -16.29
C PRO A 259 -2.83 -19.32 -16.25
N GLY A 260 -3.39 -18.75 -17.33
CA GLY A 260 -4.79 -18.92 -17.71
C GLY A 260 -5.81 -18.12 -16.91
N TYR A 261 -6.06 -16.87 -17.31
CA TYR A 261 -7.42 -16.32 -17.28
C TYR A 261 -7.50 -15.26 -18.38
N GLU A 262 -8.13 -15.63 -19.50
CA GLU A 262 -8.50 -14.67 -20.54
C GLU A 262 -9.52 -13.68 -19.98
N SER A 263 -9.17 -12.40 -20.07
CA SER A 263 -10.02 -11.29 -19.69
C SER A 263 -11.11 -11.08 -20.75
N SER A 264 -12.28 -11.66 -20.53
CA SER A 264 -13.52 -11.22 -21.17
C SER A 264 -14.39 -10.53 -20.12
N LEU A 265 -14.13 -9.24 -19.83
CA LEU A 265 -15.05 -8.33 -19.13
C LEU A 265 -14.48 -6.89 -19.20
N MET A 266 -14.41 -6.36 -20.42
CA MET A 266 -14.31 -4.92 -20.68
C MET A 266 -15.15 -4.67 -21.92
N LEU A 267 -16.45 -4.41 -21.72
CA LEU A 267 -17.41 -3.73 -22.61
C LEU A 267 -18.85 -4.10 -22.22
N ALA A 268 -19.30 -3.67 -21.04
CA ALA A 268 -20.73 -3.48 -20.77
C ALA A 268 -20.94 -2.62 -19.52
N GLY A 269 -21.65 -1.49 -19.70
CA GLY A 269 -22.47 -0.92 -18.63
C GLY A 269 -21.85 0.17 -17.76
N PHE A 270 -21.59 1.35 -18.32
CA PHE A 270 -21.84 2.63 -17.63
C PHE A 270 -22.46 3.59 -18.64
N ARG A 271 -23.74 3.36 -18.93
CA ARG A 271 -24.68 4.39 -19.36
C ARG A 271 -25.84 4.34 -18.36
N ASP A 272 -26.20 5.52 -17.89
CA ASP A 272 -27.38 5.84 -17.07
C ASP A 272 -27.24 5.60 -15.56
N LEU A 273 -26.57 6.55 -14.89
CA LEU A 273 -26.97 7.16 -13.61
C LEU A 273 -26.59 8.65 -13.61
#